data_AF-A0A969TWS7-F1
#
_entry.id   AF-A0A969TWS7-F1
#
_cell.length_a   1.000
_cell.length_b   1.000
_cell.length_c   1.000
_cell.angle_alpha   90.00
_cell.angle_beta   90.00
_cell.angle_gamma   90.00
#
_symmetry.space_group_name_H-M   'P 1'
#
loop_
_entity.id
_entity.type
_entity.pdbx_description
1 polymer ?
#
loop_
_entity_poly.entity_id
_entity_poly.type
_entity_poly.pdbx_seq_one_letter_code
_entity_poly.pdbx_strand_id
1 'polypeptide(L)'
;MQNRLWRKLSDVFNSQEMAFQEARASECEEIIVNRANYPCSSDSLVKAKLKAQKEWFGAIAALEKLLLSSINPARDEHQSLQGLILSAPAPILSDFDLIYHFQTGIFSPQAPETPALMPCGYSKKQQSQQADITDAIAQLPLLPNDPIATEQFCLVLTPYFGLVMVLGEDSTQLPTFHFSFDPNTILQAWSLLRSRLLVAKHHQLQQLDLTVEQFSPPVPDYRLVTEFSRLLLKHLPELPNLETHKTRSIETVEDKKEKLFFLCTSPTQTVVSRF
;
A
#
# COMPACT_ATOMS: atom_id res chain seq x y z
N MET A 1 9.80 25.92 -10.90
CA MET A 1 9.26 24.58 -11.25
C MET A 1 10.11 23.40 -10.76
N GLN A 2 11.38 23.58 -10.35
CA GLN A 2 12.31 22.49 -10.02
C GLN A 2 12.03 21.72 -8.70
N ASN A 3 11.29 22.27 -7.74
CA ASN A 3 11.04 21.59 -6.45
C ASN A 3 9.97 20.49 -6.48
N ARG A 4 9.22 20.30 -7.57
CA ARG A 4 8.17 19.27 -7.63
C ARG A 4 8.70 17.86 -7.94
N LEU A 5 9.82 17.76 -8.65
CA LEU A 5 10.36 16.48 -9.10
C LEU A 5 10.93 15.64 -7.94
N TRP A 6 11.35 16.30 -6.86
CA TRP A 6 11.91 15.66 -5.67
C TRP A 6 10.91 15.46 -4.53
N ARG A 7 9.62 15.73 -4.77
CA ARG A 7 8.56 15.45 -3.77
C ARG A 7 8.17 13.98 -3.79
N LYS A 8 8.00 13.40 -2.61
CA LYS A 8 7.41 12.08 -2.41
C LYS A 8 5.91 12.12 -2.71
N LEU A 9 5.27 10.96 -2.91
CA LEU A 9 3.80 10.91 -2.99
C LEU A 9 3.17 11.12 -1.62
N SER A 10 3.81 10.64 -0.55
CA SER A 10 3.37 10.92 0.84
C SER A 10 3.28 12.41 1.15
N ASP A 11 4.15 13.25 0.56
CA ASP A 11 4.10 14.70 0.70
C ASP A 11 2.76 15.31 0.26
N VAL A 12 2.08 14.72 -0.73
CA VAL A 12 0.75 15.17 -1.17
C VAL A 12 -0.25 15.05 -0.04
N PHE A 13 -0.24 13.90 0.66
CA PHE A 13 -1.13 13.64 1.79
C PHE A 13 -0.77 14.50 2.99
N ASN A 14 0.53 14.58 3.32
CA ASN A 14 1.01 15.38 4.45
C ASN A 14 0.66 16.87 4.29
N SER A 15 0.70 17.40 3.06
CA SER A 15 0.34 18.80 2.80
C SER A 15 -1.16 19.09 3.01
N GLN A 16 -2.03 18.14 2.70
CA GLN A 16 -3.48 18.27 2.92
C GLN A 16 -3.82 18.20 4.41
N GLU A 17 -3.16 17.30 5.13
CA GLU A 17 -3.34 17.17 6.58
C GLU A 17 -2.92 18.44 7.32
N MET A 18 -1.77 19.04 6.95
CA MET A 18 -1.34 20.31 7.54
C MET A 18 -2.30 21.46 7.23
N ALA A 19 -2.77 21.58 5.98
CA ALA A 19 -3.74 22.63 5.62
C ALA A 19 -5.05 22.50 6.41
N PHE A 20 -5.52 21.27 6.66
CA PHE A 20 -6.70 21.02 7.49
C PHE A 20 -6.45 21.35 8.98
N GLN A 21 -5.27 21.03 9.51
CA GLN A 21 -4.90 21.38 10.88
C GLN A 21 -4.76 22.89 11.09
N GLU A 22 -4.19 23.62 10.12
CA GLU A 22 -4.04 25.08 10.17
C GLU A 22 -5.39 25.80 10.09
N ALA A 23 -6.33 25.28 9.28
CA ALA A 23 -7.70 25.77 9.24
C ALA A 23 -8.42 25.60 10.60
N ARG A 24 -8.19 24.48 11.31
CA ARG A 24 -8.75 24.24 12.65
C ARG A 24 -8.05 25.03 13.76
N ALA A 25 -6.74 25.25 13.64
CA ALA A 25 -5.98 26.08 14.57
C ALA A 25 -6.36 27.56 14.47
N SER A 26 -6.82 28.01 13.29
CA SER A 26 -7.34 29.36 13.09
C SER A 26 -8.69 29.61 13.78
N GLU A 27 -9.39 28.54 14.24
CA GLU A 27 -10.64 28.64 15.01
C GLU A 27 -10.43 28.58 16.54
N CYS A 28 -9.22 28.25 17.01
CA CYS A 28 -8.87 28.22 18.42
C CYS A 28 -7.48 28.87 18.64
N GLU A 29 -7.46 30.15 19.04
CA GLU A 29 -6.23 30.73 19.60
C GLU A 29 -5.86 29.99 20.91
N GLU A 30 -4.57 29.66 21.04
CA GLU A 30 -3.90 28.88 22.10
C GLU A 30 -4.09 27.35 21.99
N ILE A 31 -3.05 26.51 21.89
CA ILE A 31 -1.76 26.51 22.57
C ILE A 31 -0.69 25.96 21.60
N ILE A 32 0.32 26.77 21.26
CA ILE A 32 1.54 26.30 20.59
C ILE A 32 2.38 25.56 21.63
N VAL A 33 2.15 24.25 21.80
CA VAL A 33 3.12 23.39 22.49
C VAL A 33 4.16 22.94 21.47
N ASN A 34 5.40 23.40 21.69
CA ASN A 34 6.62 22.92 21.07
C ASN A 34 6.62 21.38 20.89
N ARG A 35 6.27 20.89 19.69
CA ARG A 35 6.65 19.56 19.21
C ARG A 35 8.04 19.64 18.60
N ALA A 36 9.03 19.99 19.42
CA ALA A 36 10.43 19.87 19.04
C ALA A 36 10.89 18.43 19.32
N ASN A 37 11.18 17.69 18.25
CA ASN A 37 12.18 16.63 18.14
C ASN A 37 12.41 15.76 19.39
N TYR A 38 11.56 14.76 19.59
CA TYR A 38 12.01 13.53 20.27
C TYR A 38 12.50 12.56 19.20
N PRO A 39 13.74 12.04 19.28
CA PRO A 39 14.17 10.97 18.40
C PRO A 39 13.23 9.79 18.60
N CYS A 40 12.58 9.36 17.52
CA CYS A 40 11.69 8.23 17.52
C CYS A 40 12.40 7.04 18.18
N SER A 41 11.85 6.54 19.30
CA SER A 41 12.32 5.30 19.90
C SER A 41 12.27 4.18 18.85
N SER A 42 13.28 3.31 18.82
CA SER A 42 13.34 2.17 17.89
C SER A 42 12.06 1.34 17.92
N ASP A 43 11.43 1.22 19.09
CA ASP A 43 10.18 0.48 19.29
C ASP A 43 8.99 1.16 18.60
N SER A 44 8.97 2.49 18.59
CA SER A 44 7.92 3.26 17.90
C SER A 44 8.04 3.10 16.39
N LEU A 45 9.27 3.12 15.85
CA LEU A 45 9.52 2.91 14.43
C LEU A 45 9.12 1.50 13.99
N VAL A 46 9.48 0.48 14.76
CA VAL A 46 9.11 -0.91 14.46
C VAL A 46 7.59 -1.07 14.48
N LYS A 47 6.90 -0.51 15.48
CA LYS A 47 5.44 -0.55 15.56
C LYS A 47 4.77 0.18 14.41
N ALA A 48 5.23 1.38 14.07
CA ALA A 48 4.72 2.17 12.95
C ALA A 48 4.89 1.41 11.62
N LYS A 49 6.09 0.85 11.37
CA LYS A 49 6.38 0.03 10.19
C LYS A 49 5.45 -1.17 10.09
N LEU A 50 5.30 -1.93 11.18
CA LEU A 50 4.39 -3.08 11.18
C LEU A 50 2.96 -2.63 10.89
N LYS A 51 2.45 -1.60 11.60
CA LYS A 51 1.10 -1.07 11.39
C LYS A 51 0.87 -0.67 9.93
N ALA A 52 1.76 0.14 9.36
CA ALA A 52 1.63 0.64 8.00
C ALA A 52 1.67 -0.49 6.96
N GLN A 53 2.54 -1.49 7.16
CA GLN A 53 2.56 -2.68 6.29
C GLN A 53 1.27 -3.48 6.36
N LYS A 54 0.69 -3.67 7.55
CA LYS A 54 -0.61 -4.35 7.69
C LYS A 54 -1.72 -3.63 6.95
N GLU A 55 -1.79 -2.31 7.14
CA GLU A 55 -2.78 -1.46 6.49
C GLU A 55 -2.61 -1.51 4.96
N TRP A 56 -1.37 -1.48 4.47
CA TRP A 56 -1.04 -1.65 3.06
C TRP A 56 -1.54 -2.98 2.48
N PHE A 57 -1.24 -4.12 3.11
CA PHE A 57 -1.71 -5.42 2.61
C PHE A 57 -3.23 -5.58 2.69
N GLY A 58 -3.85 -5.10 3.78
CA GLY A 58 -5.31 -5.08 3.92
C GLY A 58 -5.98 -4.21 2.85
N ALA A 59 -5.35 -3.08 2.50
CA ALA A 59 -5.82 -2.19 1.44
C ALA A 59 -5.72 -2.81 0.05
N ILE A 60 -4.63 -3.53 -0.27
CA ILE A 60 -4.51 -4.27 -1.54
C ILE A 60 -5.65 -5.29 -1.67
N ALA A 61 -5.90 -6.08 -0.63
CA ALA A 61 -6.99 -7.06 -0.63
C ALA A 61 -8.37 -6.39 -0.77
N ALA A 62 -8.59 -5.24 -0.12
CA ALA A 62 -9.81 -4.47 -0.25
C ALA A 62 -10.01 -3.91 -1.67
N LEU A 63 -8.93 -3.40 -2.26
CA LEU A 63 -8.91 -2.87 -3.61
C LEU A 63 -9.22 -3.96 -4.64
N GLU A 64 -8.60 -5.13 -4.55
CA GLU A 64 -8.87 -6.26 -5.43
C GLU A 64 -10.36 -6.63 -5.42
N LYS A 65 -10.99 -6.68 -4.24
CA LYS A 65 -12.43 -6.97 -4.13
C LYS A 65 -13.30 -5.89 -4.78
N LEU A 66 -12.98 -4.61 -4.59
CA LEU A 66 -13.70 -3.53 -5.24
C LEU A 66 -13.57 -3.58 -6.76
N LEU A 67 -12.35 -3.79 -7.27
CA LEU A 67 -12.11 -3.87 -8.71
C LEU A 67 -12.84 -5.04 -9.35
N LEU A 68 -12.77 -6.24 -8.76
CA LEU A 68 -13.49 -7.40 -9.25
C LEU A 68 -15.01 -7.18 -9.28
N SER A 69 -15.57 -6.48 -8.29
CA SER A 69 -16.99 -6.14 -8.28
C SER A 69 -17.40 -5.10 -9.35
N SER A 70 -16.42 -4.34 -9.86
CA SER A 70 -16.63 -3.33 -10.88
C SER A 70 -16.47 -3.85 -12.31
N ILE A 71 -15.93 -5.07 -12.48
CA ILE A 71 -15.80 -5.69 -13.79
C ILE A 71 -17.19 -5.94 -14.37
N ASN A 72 -17.46 -5.38 -15.55
CA ASN A 72 -18.70 -5.64 -16.26
C ASN A 72 -18.50 -6.75 -17.32
N PRO A 73 -18.97 -7.99 -17.08
CA PRO A 73 -18.82 -9.10 -18.02
C PRO A 73 -19.71 -8.97 -19.26
N ALA A 74 -20.69 -8.05 -19.27
CA ALA A 74 -21.56 -7.84 -20.42
C ALA A 74 -20.94 -6.92 -21.49
N ARG A 75 -19.76 -6.34 -21.21
CA ARG A 75 -18.95 -5.62 -22.21
C ARG A 75 -18.04 -6.60 -22.93
N ASP A 76 -18.60 -7.45 -23.78
CA ASP A 76 -17.82 -8.36 -24.64
C ASP A 76 -18.07 -8.06 -26.12
N GLU A 77 -16.98 -7.72 -26.81
CA GLU A 77 -16.55 -8.24 -28.13
C GLU A 77 -15.40 -7.39 -28.69
N HIS A 78 -15.19 -6.15 -28.22
CA HIS A 78 -14.05 -5.29 -28.61
C HIS A 78 -13.37 -4.74 -27.35
N GLN A 79 -12.18 -5.29 -27.02
CA GLN A 79 -11.19 -4.91 -25.99
C GLN A 79 -11.25 -3.48 -25.42
N SER A 80 -12.31 -3.11 -24.69
CA SER A 80 -12.35 -1.82 -24.00
C SER A 80 -11.82 -2.00 -22.59
N LEU A 81 -10.65 -1.45 -22.32
CA LEU A 81 -10.09 -1.36 -20.98
C LEU A 81 -11.15 -0.79 -20.01
N GLN A 82 -11.21 -1.34 -18.79
CA GLN A 82 -12.13 -0.93 -17.74
C GLN A 82 -11.49 0.05 -16.75
N GLY A 83 -10.19 0.28 -16.87
CA GLY A 83 -9.47 1.28 -16.10
C GLY A 83 -7.96 1.24 -16.31
N LEU A 84 -7.27 2.04 -15.52
CA LEU A 84 -5.82 2.17 -15.46
C LEU A 84 -5.33 1.97 -14.03
N ILE A 85 -4.23 1.23 -13.89
CA ILE A 85 -3.60 0.92 -12.61
C ILE A 85 -2.12 1.23 -12.73
N LEU A 86 -1.63 2.18 -11.94
CA LEU A 86 -0.22 2.50 -11.86
C LEU A 86 0.32 2.09 -10.48
N SER A 87 1.46 1.40 -10.43
CA SER A 87 2.05 0.99 -9.16
C SER A 87 3.57 1.06 -9.14
N ALA A 88 4.15 1.09 -7.95
CA ALA A 88 5.59 0.95 -7.74
C ALA A 88 5.89 0.30 -6.40
N PRO A 89 7.08 -0.33 -6.25
CA PRO A 89 8.05 -0.64 -7.32
C PRO A 89 7.68 -1.91 -8.11
N ALA A 90 6.57 -2.57 -7.75
CA ALA A 90 6.13 -3.85 -8.28
C ALA A 90 4.62 -3.80 -8.60
N PRO A 91 4.11 -4.73 -9.43
CA PRO A 91 2.67 -4.91 -9.57
C PRO A 91 2.09 -5.38 -8.24
N ILE A 92 0.94 -4.84 -7.86
CA ILE A 92 0.29 -5.15 -6.58
C ILE A 92 -0.85 -6.17 -6.72
N LEU A 93 -1.41 -6.30 -7.93
CA LEU A 93 -2.56 -7.15 -8.19
C LEU A 93 -2.08 -8.47 -8.80
N SER A 94 -2.66 -9.57 -8.33
CA SER A 94 -2.30 -10.92 -8.80
C SER A 94 -3.43 -11.62 -9.57
N ASP A 95 -4.63 -11.03 -9.58
CA ASP A 95 -5.81 -11.61 -10.22
C ASP A 95 -5.76 -11.46 -11.74
N PHE A 96 -5.96 -12.57 -12.46
CA PHE A 96 -5.89 -12.59 -13.93
C PHE A 96 -6.99 -11.76 -14.57
N ASP A 97 -8.22 -11.79 -14.03
CA ASP A 97 -9.32 -11.00 -14.59
C ASP A 97 -9.00 -9.51 -14.51
N LEU A 98 -8.36 -9.06 -13.43
CA LEU A 98 -7.90 -7.67 -13.32
C LEU A 98 -6.80 -7.36 -14.34
N ILE A 99 -5.84 -8.25 -14.54
CA ILE A 99 -4.75 -8.04 -15.51
C ILE A 99 -5.28 -7.93 -16.94
N TYR A 100 -6.34 -8.66 -17.30
CA TYR A 100 -6.94 -8.62 -18.63
C TYR A 100 -7.80 -7.39 -18.88
N HIS A 101 -8.48 -6.88 -17.85
CA HIS A 101 -9.44 -5.77 -18.01
C HIS A 101 -8.83 -4.39 -17.74
N PHE A 102 -7.65 -4.30 -17.14
CA PHE A 102 -7.04 -3.03 -16.75
C PHE A 102 -5.68 -2.83 -17.40
N GLN A 103 -5.44 -1.62 -17.90
CA GLN A 103 -4.09 -1.23 -18.30
C GLN A 103 -3.26 -1.05 -17.04
N THR A 104 -2.11 -1.70 -16.97
CA THR A 104 -1.22 -1.65 -15.82
C THR A 104 0.08 -0.93 -16.19
N GLY A 105 0.53 0.00 -15.36
CA GLY A 105 1.81 0.70 -15.51
C GLY A 105 2.66 0.52 -14.26
N ILE A 106 3.88 -0.02 -14.40
CA ILE A 106 4.77 -0.30 -13.27
C ILE A 106 5.93 0.68 -13.31
N PHE A 107 6.01 1.54 -12.30
CA PHE A 107 7.13 2.45 -12.12
C PHE A 107 8.30 1.72 -11.46
N SER A 108 9.43 1.69 -12.15
CA SER A 108 10.66 1.06 -11.63
C SER A 108 11.90 1.94 -11.91
N PRO A 109 12.87 1.98 -10.98
CA PRO A 109 14.15 2.63 -11.25
C PRO A 109 14.83 1.96 -12.44
N GLN A 110 15.30 2.75 -13.40
CA GLN A 110 16.16 2.20 -14.43
C GLN A 110 17.48 1.78 -13.78
N ALA A 111 17.79 0.49 -13.84
CA ALA A 111 19.11 0.01 -13.46
C ALA A 111 20.14 0.67 -14.40
N PRO A 112 21.24 1.22 -13.87
CA PRO A 112 22.34 1.63 -14.74
C PRO A 112 22.79 0.40 -15.51
N GLU A 113 22.90 0.51 -16.84
CA GLU A 113 23.39 -0.58 -17.67
C GLU A 113 24.86 -0.88 -17.32
N THR A 114 25.06 -1.67 -16.27
CA THR A 114 26.34 -2.33 -16.03
C THR A 114 26.46 -3.39 -17.11
N PRO A 115 27.49 -3.33 -17.98
CA PRO A 115 27.71 -4.39 -18.96
C PRO A 115 27.97 -5.68 -18.18
N ALA A 116 26.96 -6.53 -18.09
CA ALA A 116 27.07 -7.80 -17.42
C ALA A 116 28.07 -8.65 -18.21
N LEU A 117 29.23 -8.95 -17.61
CA LEU A 117 30.29 -9.80 -18.17
C LEU A 117 29.90 -11.30 -18.19
N MET A 118 28.61 -11.63 -18.14
CA MET A 118 28.14 -13.01 -18.11
C MET A 118 27.56 -13.39 -19.48
N PRO A 119 28.15 -14.38 -20.18
CA PRO A 119 27.54 -14.97 -21.36
C PRO A 119 26.50 -16.00 -20.89
N CYS A 120 25.43 -15.54 -20.24
CA CYS A 120 24.21 -16.33 -20.20
C CYS A 120 23.47 -16.04 -21.50
N GLY A 121 23.55 -16.99 -22.43
CA GLY A 121 22.83 -16.96 -23.69
C GLY A 121 21.35 -16.70 -23.47
N TYR A 122 20.77 -15.93 -24.40
CA TYR A 122 19.35 -15.63 -24.53
C TYR A 122 18.74 -14.65 -23.52
N SER A 123 19.33 -13.46 -23.35
CA SER A 123 18.47 -12.27 -23.25
C SER A 123 18.27 -11.73 -24.66
N LYS A 124 17.06 -11.88 -25.20
CA LYS A 124 16.66 -11.04 -26.33
C LYS A 124 16.86 -9.60 -25.87
N LYS A 125 17.77 -8.88 -26.52
CA LYS A 125 17.69 -7.43 -26.61
C LYS A 125 16.27 -7.11 -27.08
N GLN A 126 15.36 -6.75 -26.18
CA GLN A 126 14.24 -5.92 -26.56
C GLN A 126 14.82 -4.53 -26.79
N GLN A 127 15.42 -4.44 -27.97
CA GLN A 127 15.59 -3.20 -28.68
C GLN A 127 14.21 -2.54 -28.66
N SER A 128 14.14 -1.40 -28.00
CA SER A 128 13.01 -0.49 -27.94
C SER A 128 12.56 -0.13 -29.37
N GLN A 129 11.79 -1.00 -29.98
CA GLN A 129 11.05 -0.82 -31.21
C GLN A 129 9.71 -1.53 -31.01
N GLN A 130 8.68 -0.70 -30.89
CA GLN A 130 7.27 -1.06 -30.98
C GLN A 130 6.77 -2.00 -29.87
N ALA A 131 6.43 -1.41 -28.73
CA ALA A 131 5.31 -1.93 -27.95
C ALA A 131 4.06 -1.72 -28.81
N ASP A 132 3.69 -2.78 -29.53
CA ASP A 132 2.35 -2.96 -30.08
C ASP A 132 1.31 -2.82 -28.95
N ILE A 133 0.08 -2.49 -29.31
CA ILE A 133 -1.03 -2.10 -28.43
C ILE A 133 -1.60 -3.30 -27.63
N THR A 134 -0.78 -4.31 -27.33
CA THR A 134 -1.20 -5.60 -26.77
C THR A 134 -0.56 -5.99 -25.43
N ASP A 135 0.48 -5.30 -24.97
CA ASP A 135 1.01 -5.55 -23.63
C ASP A 135 0.17 -4.78 -22.59
N ALA A 136 -0.71 -5.50 -21.89
CA ALA A 136 -1.53 -4.96 -20.78
C ALA A 136 -0.69 -4.32 -19.66
N ILE A 137 0.62 -4.58 -19.63
CA ILE A 137 1.54 -4.11 -18.60
C ILE A 137 2.67 -3.28 -19.24
N ALA A 138 2.65 -1.96 -19.01
CA ALA A 138 3.69 -1.03 -19.42
C ALA A 138 4.72 -0.81 -18.31
N GLN A 139 6.02 -0.79 -18.67
CA GLN A 139 7.07 -0.38 -17.75
C GLN A 139 7.32 1.13 -17.84
N LEU A 140 7.27 1.80 -16.69
CA LEU A 140 7.36 3.24 -16.55
C LEU A 140 8.69 3.59 -15.87
N PRO A 141 9.62 4.28 -16.56
CA PRO A 141 10.95 4.51 -16.02
C PRO A 141 10.94 5.60 -14.94
N LEU A 142 11.57 5.31 -13.80
CA LEU A 142 11.95 6.31 -12.81
C LEU A 142 13.41 6.73 -12.99
N LEU A 143 13.70 7.97 -12.60
CA LEU A 143 15.07 8.50 -12.60
C LEU A 143 15.92 7.77 -11.55
N PRO A 144 17.24 7.67 -11.76
CA PRO A 144 18.14 7.20 -10.71
C PRO A 144 18.00 8.05 -9.45
N ASN A 145 17.88 7.39 -8.29
CA ASN A 145 17.67 8.03 -6.99
C ASN A 145 16.37 8.85 -6.86
N ASP A 146 15.34 8.58 -7.69
CA ASP A 146 14.04 9.22 -7.53
C ASP A 146 13.42 8.88 -6.15
N PRO A 147 12.91 9.87 -5.39
CA PRO A 147 12.32 9.64 -4.08
C PRO A 147 11.12 8.68 -4.11
N ILE A 148 10.37 8.62 -5.22
CA ILE A 148 9.26 7.67 -5.37
C ILE A 148 9.73 6.21 -5.34
N ALA A 149 11.00 5.94 -5.70
CA ALA A 149 11.56 4.60 -5.62
C ALA A 149 11.67 4.07 -4.17
N THR A 150 11.58 4.95 -3.17
CA THR A 150 11.63 4.59 -1.75
C THR A 150 10.25 4.29 -1.15
N GLU A 151 9.18 4.54 -1.91
CA GLU A 151 7.79 4.36 -1.46
C GLU A 151 7.12 3.22 -2.23
N GLN A 152 6.08 2.63 -1.63
CA GLN A 152 5.18 1.75 -2.37
C GLN A 152 3.89 2.52 -2.61
N PHE A 153 3.36 2.47 -3.84
CA PHE A 153 2.10 3.14 -4.13
C PHE A 153 1.28 2.42 -5.18
N CYS A 154 0.01 2.79 -5.21
CA CYS A 154 -0.91 2.47 -6.26
C CYS A 154 -1.81 3.66 -6.59
N LEU A 155 -1.99 3.93 -7.87
CA LEU A 155 -3.00 4.82 -8.41
C LEU A 155 -3.93 4.00 -9.29
N VAL A 156 -5.22 4.04 -8.99
CA VAL A 156 -6.27 3.35 -9.75
C VAL A 156 -7.23 4.39 -10.29
N LEU A 157 -7.56 4.26 -11.56
CA LEU A 157 -8.53 5.09 -12.25
C LEU A 157 -9.52 4.18 -12.99
N THR A 158 -10.80 4.34 -12.68
CA THR A 158 -11.91 3.61 -13.30
C THR A 158 -13.03 4.59 -13.62
N PRO A 159 -14.01 4.23 -14.47
CA PRO A 159 -15.19 5.05 -14.70
C PRO A 159 -16.04 5.30 -13.45
N TYR A 160 -15.89 4.48 -12.40
CA TYR A 160 -16.73 4.51 -11.21
C TYR A 160 -16.05 5.18 -10.03
N PHE A 161 -14.72 5.09 -9.95
CA PHE A 161 -13.93 5.66 -8.88
C PHE A 161 -12.46 5.81 -9.26
N GLY A 162 -11.78 6.72 -8.58
CA GLY A 162 -10.33 6.72 -8.51
C GLY A 162 -9.86 6.50 -7.06
N LEU A 163 -8.67 5.92 -6.91
CA LEU A 163 -8.04 5.69 -5.62
C LEU A 163 -6.54 5.91 -5.76
N VAL A 164 -5.94 6.62 -4.81
CA VAL A 164 -4.50 6.61 -4.59
C VAL A 164 -4.22 6.04 -3.21
N MET A 165 -3.26 5.12 -3.11
CA MET A 165 -2.77 4.58 -1.84
C MET A 165 -1.24 4.54 -1.83
N VAL A 166 -0.64 4.87 -0.70
CA VAL A 166 0.81 5.03 -0.54
C VAL A 166 1.24 4.47 0.80
N LEU A 167 2.24 3.60 0.79
CA LEU A 167 3.06 3.27 1.96
C LEU A 167 4.33 4.13 1.89
N GLY A 168 4.34 5.19 2.70
CA GLY A 168 5.39 6.19 2.73
C GLY A 168 5.69 6.63 4.16
N GLU A 169 5.97 7.92 4.35
CA GLU A 169 6.30 8.52 5.65
C GLU A 169 5.37 9.69 5.96
N ASP A 170 5.04 9.87 7.24
CA ASP A 170 4.31 11.04 7.70
C ASP A 170 5.22 12.26 7.92
N SER A 171 4.64 13.37 8.36
CA SER A 171 5.38 14.60 8.73
C SER A 171 6.43 14.39 9.83
N THR A 172 6.38 13.29 10.58
CA THR A 172 7.34 12.91 11.63
C THR A 172 8.37 11.88 11.17
N GLN A 173 8.39 11.57 9.87
CA GLN A 173 9.24 10.54 9.25
C GLN A 173 8.95 9.11 9.72
N LEU A 174 7.73 8.85 10.22
CA LEU A 174 7.31 7.50 10.59
C LEU A 174 6.62 6.81 9.42
N PRO A 175 6.93 5.52 9.17
CA PRO A 175 6.24 4.75 8.15
C PRO A 175 4.72 4.76 8.37
N THR A 176 3.99 5.23 7.37
CA THR A 176 2.53 5.42 7.45
C THR A 176 1.88 5.02 6.14
N PHE A 177 0.70 4.40 6.24
CA PHE A 177 -0.16 4.09 5.11
C PHE A 177 -1.17 5.22 4.91
N HIS A 178 -1.23 5.74 3.69
CA HIS A 178 -2.16 6.78 3.27
C HIS A 178 -3.03 6.26 2.12
N PHE A 179 -4.28 6.71 2.06
CA PHE A 179 -5.13 6.51 0.89
C PHE A 179 -6.10 7.69 0.71
N SER A 180 -6.55 7.93 -0.52
CA SER A 180 -7.56 8.94 -0.83
C SER A 180 -8.35 8.57 -2.07
N PHE A 181 -9.66 8.83 -2.01
CA PHE A 181 -10.58 8.80 -3.16
C PHE A 181 -10.87 10.21 -3.70
N ASP A 182 -10.32 11.27 -3.09
CA ASP A 182 -10.53 12.65 -3.54
C ASP A 182 -9.90 12.87 -4.92
N PRO A 183 -10.69 13.29 -5.94
CA PRO A 183 -10.19 13.57 -7.29
C PRO A 183 -9.02 14.55 -7.30
N ASN A 184 -9.00 15.54 -6.39
CA ASN A 184 -7.92 16.52 -6.36
C ASN A 184 -6.60 15.88 -5.89
N THR A 185 -6.62 15.06 -4.84
CA THR A 185 -5.44 14.28 -4.40
C THR A 185 -4.94 13.36 -5.52
N ILE A 186 -5.86 12.67 -6.21
CA ILE A 186 -5.55 11.74 -7.30
C ILE A 186 -4.87 12.46 -8.47
N LEU A 187 -5.43 13.61 -8.90
CA LEU A 187 -4.84 14.42 -9.98
C LEU A 187 -3.49 15.03 -9.59
N GLN A 188 -3.29 15.39 -8.33
CA GLN A 188 -1.99 15.85 -7.84
C GLN A 188 -0.94 14.74 -7.84
N ALA A 189 -1.31 13.53 -7.38
CA ALA A 189 -0.47 12.35 -7.45
C ALA A 189 -0.11 12.01 -8.90
N TRP A 190 -1.08 12.03 -9.81
CA TRP A 190 -0.85 11.86 -11.23
C TRP A 190 0.09 12.93 -11.80
N SER A 191 -0.11 14.21 -11.49
CA SER A 191 0.76 15.29 -11.96
C SER A 191 2.22 15.10 -11.52
N LEU A 192 2.46 14.56 -10.31
CA LEU A 192 3.80 14.23 -9.82
C LEU A 192 4.42 13.09 -10.62
N LEU A 193 3.66 12.02 -10.85
CA LEU A 193 4.11 10.87 -11.65
C LEU A 193 4.40 11.26 -13.11
N ARG A 194 3.46 11.97 -13.73
CA ARG A 194 3.55 12.50 -15.10
C ARG A 194 4.79 13.37 -15.30
N SER A 195 5.12 14.23 -14.33
CA SER A 195 6.30 15.10 -14.42
C SER A 195 7.62 14.32 -14.51
N ARG A 196 7.69 13.13 -13.89
CA ARG A 196 8.85 12.24 -13.96
C ARG A 196 8.96 11.58 -15.31
N LEU A 197 7.84 11.10 -15.85
CA LEU A 197 7.79 10.51 -17.18
C LEU A 197 8.15 11.50 -18.28
N LEU A 198 7.76 12.77 -18.11
CA LEU A 198 8.16 13.85 -19.01
C LEU A 198 9.68 14.04 -19.03
N VAL A 199 10.32 14.05 -17.85
CA VAL A 199 11.78 14.21 -17.72
C VAL A 199 12.52 12.96 -18.19
N ALA A 200 11.98 11.77 -17.93
CA ALA A 200 12.48 10.50 -18.45
C ALA A 200 12.22 10.32 -19.96
N LYS A 201 11.57 11.29 -20.63
CA LYS A 201 11.24 11.27 -22.06
C LYS A 201 10.52 9.98 -22.48
N HIS A 202 9.56 9.55 -21.68
CA HIS A 202 8.81 8.34 -21.97
C HIS A 202 7.99 8.50 -23.26
N HIS A 203 8.23 7.63 -24.23
CA HIS A 203 7.69 7.73 -25.59
C HIS A 203 6.16 7.59 -25.66
N GLN A 204 5.54 6.84 -24.75
CA GLN A 204 4.10 6.62 -24.69
C GLN A 204 3.37 7.56 -23.71
N LEU A 205 4.01 8.64 -23.27
CA LEU A 205 3.40 9.57 -22.30
C LEU A 205 2.06 10.14 -22.80
N GLN A 206 1.94 10.44 -24.09
CA GLN A 206 0.69 10.94 -24.68
C GLN A 206 -0.45 9.91 -24.60
N GLN A 207 -0.15 8.64 -24.86
CA GLN A 207 -1.14 7.57 -24.75
C GLN A 207 -1.60 7.41 -23.31
N LEU A 208 -0.67 7.49 -22.35
CA LEU A 208 -1.00 7.42 -20.93
C LEU A 208 -1.83 8.63 -20.47
N ASP A 209 -1.52 9.83 -20.96
CA ASP A 209 -2.32 11.05 -20.71
C ASP A 209 -3.77 10.85 -21.20
N LEU A 210 -3.97 10.28 -22.40
CA LEU A 210 -5.30 9.97 -22.95
C LEU A 210 -6.04 8.94 -22.10
N THR A 211 -5.37 7.88 -21.64
CA THR A 211 -5.98 6.89 -20.74
C THR A 211 -6.41 7.52 -19.41
N VAL A 212 -5.58 8.39 -18.84
CA VAL A 212 -5.93 9.09 -17.58
C VAL A 212 -7.11 10.04 -17.79
N GLU A 213 -7.16 10.74 -18.93
CA GLU A 213 -8.30 11.60 -19.29
C GLU A 213 -9.58 10.78 -19.49
N GLN A 214 -9.49 9.63 -20.16
CA GLN A 214 -10.61 8.69 -20.35
C GLN A 214 -11.18 8.19 -19.03
N PHE A 215 -10.33 7.93 -18.04
CA PHE A 215 -10.71 7.45 -16.71
C PHE A 215 -10.60 8.53 -15.63
N SER A 216 -10.86 9.79 -15.99
CA SER A 216 -10.80 10.91 -15.05
C SER A 216 -11.65 10.61 -13.80
N PRO A 217 -11.07 10.73 -12.59
CA PRO A 217 -11.69 10.23 -11.38
C PRO A 217 -13.01 10.95 -11.09
N PRO A 218 -14.16 10.24 -11.00
CA PRO A 218 -15.41 10.86 -10.62
C PRO A 218 -15.38 11.24 -9.13
N VAL A 219 -16.27 12.14 -8.72
CA VAL A 219 -16.46 12.45 -7.30
C VAL A 219 -16.92 11.16 -6.59
N PRO A 220 -16.20 10.69 -5.55
CA PRO A 220 -16.50 9.42 -4.92
C PRO A 220 -17.80 9.49 -4.13
N ASP A 221 -18.59 8.42 -4.23
CA ASP A 221 -19.71 8.19 -3.32
C ASP A 221 -19.16 7.77 -1.94
N TYR A 222 -19.66 8.38 -0.86
CA TYR A 222 -19.28 8.02 0.51
C TYR A 222 -19.49 6.52 0.81
N ARG A 223 -20.44 5.87 0.13
CA ARG A 223 -20.69 4.42 0.23
C ARG A 223 -19.48 3.62 -0.21
N LEU A 224 -18.81 4.03 -1.29
CA LEU A 224 -17.59 3.39 -1.77
C LEU A 224 -16.46 3.53 -0.74
N VAL A 225 -16.26 4.73 -0.20
CA VAL A 225 -15.22 4.97 0.82
C VAL A 225 -15.48 4.14 2.08
N THR A 226 -16.75 4.04 2.48
CA THR A 226 -17.18 3.22 3.63
C THR A 226 -16.97 1.74 3.35
N GLU A 227 -17.31 1.26 2.16
CA GLU A 227 -17.11 -0.13 1.76
C GLU A 227 -15.64 -0.50 1.72
N PHE A 228 -14.80 0.33 1.08
CA PHE A 228 -13.35 0.16 1.07
C PHE A 228 -12.79 0.07 2.50
N SER A 229 -13.17 1.01 3.36
CA SER A 229 -12.68 1.05 4.74
C SER A 229 -13.08 -0.20 5.53
N ARG A 230 -14.32 -0.68 5.34
CA ARG A 230 -14.79 -1.93 5.96
C ARG A 230 -14.01 -3.15 5.42
N LEU A 231 -13.77 -3.21 4.13
CA LEU A 231 -12.98 -4.28 3.50
C LEU A 231 -11.53 -4.25 3.98
N LEU A 232 -10.93 -3.06 4.12
CA LEU A 232 -9.56 -2.90 4.63
C LEU A 232 -9.45 -3.47 6.04
N LEU A 233 -10.35 -3.05 6.94
CA LEU A 233 -10.38 -3.55 8.33
C LEU A 233 -10.58 -5.06 8.41
N LYS A 234 -11.41 -5.62 7.51
CA LYS A 234 -11.66 -7.07 7.43
C LYS A 234 -10.42 -7.87 7.01
N HIS A 235 -9.57 -7.31 6.15
CA HIS A 235 -8.39 -8.00 5.62
C HIS A 235 -7.08 -7.57 6.30
N LEU A 236 -7.15 -6.89 7.45
CA LEU A 236 -5.96 -6.62 8.24
C LEU A 236 -5.37 -7.96 8.72
N PRO A 237 -4.10 -8.27 8.41
CA PRO A 237 -3.49 -9.51 8.86
C PRO A 237 -3.41 -9.54 10.40
N GLU A 238 -3.53 -10.72 11.00
CA GLU A 238 -3.31 -10.88 12.44
C GLU A 238 -1.81 -10.72 12.74
N LEU A 239 -1.47 -9.95 13.79
CA LEU A 239 -0.09 -9.86 14.24
C LEU A 239 0.23 -11.08 15.10
N PRO A 240 1.42 -11.68 14.99
CA PRO A 240 1.97 -12.39 16.14
C PRO A 240 2.09 -11.36 17.26
N ASN A 241 1.33 -11.56 18.33
CA ASN A 241 1.39 -10.72 19.52
C ASN A 241 2.85 -10.58 19.96
N LEU A 242 3.41 -9.39 19.82
CA LEU A 242 4.59 -8.96 20.57
C LEU A 242 4.18 -8.69 22.03
N GLU A 243 3.38 -9.58 22.61
CA GLU A 243 3.24 -9.69 24.04
C GLU A 243 4.59 -10.18 24.52
N THR A 244 5.39 -9.21 24.93
CA THR A 244 6.44 -9.42 25.91
C THR A 244 5.82 -10.28 27.00
N HIS A 245 6.18 -11.56 27.03
CA HIS A 245 6.08 -12.40 28.22
C HIS A 245 6.95 -11.71 29.28
N LYS A 246 6.39 -10.67 29.90
CA LYS A 246 6.82 -10.19 31.20
C LYS A 246 6.33 -11.26 32.16
N THR A 247 7.02 -12.39 32.16
CA THR A 247 6.93 -13.41 33.19
C THR A 247 7.30 -12.69 34.47
N ARG A 248 6.28 -12.19 35.18
CA ARG A 248 6.40 -11.93 36.60
C ARG A 248 6.65 -13.29 37.21
N SER A 249 7.92 -13.63 37.39
CA SER A 249 8.35 -14.65 38.33
C SER A 249 7.86 -14.19 39.69
N ILE A 250 6.70 -14.69 40.12
CA ILE A 250 6.30 -14.61 41.51
C ILE A 250 7.19 -15.60 42.23
N GLU A 251 8.25 -15.10 42.86
CA GLU A 251 8.96 -15.83 43.90
C GLU A 251 7.93 -16.14 45.01
N THR A 252 7.40 -17.36 44.99
CA THR A 252 6.65 -17.88 46.14
C THR A 252 7.68 -18.48 47.07
N VAL A 253 7.93 -17.76 48.17
CA VAL A 253 8.68 -18.23 49.33
C VAL A 253 8.01 -19.49 49.88
N GLU A 254 8.68 -20.64 49.76
CA GLU A 254 8.34 -21.83 50.53
C GLU A 254 8.73 -21.61 52.01
N ASP A 255 7.75 -21.54 52.90
CA ASP A 255 7.97 -21.80 54.32
C ASP A 255 6.93 -22.81 54.85
N LYS A 256 7.49 -23.95 55.27
CA LYS A 256 7.10 -24.87 56.35
C LYS A 256 5.66 -25.41 56.49
N LYS A 257 5.65 -26.74 56.38
CA LYS A 257 5.29 -27.75 57.40
C LYS A 257 3.82 -28.15 57.61
N GLU A 258 3.73 -29.49 57.69
CA GLU A 258 2.90 -30.30 58.57
C GLU A 258 1.47 -30.68 58.12
N LYS A 259 1.37 -31.98 57.77
CA LYS A 259 0.66 -33.04 58.51
C LYS A 259 -0.50 -33.72 57.78
N LEU A 260 -0.33 -35.05 57.72
CA LEU A 260 -1.33 -36.10 57.91
C LEU A 260 -2.54 -36.08 56.96
N PHE A 261 -2.44 -36.87 55.88
CA PHE A 261 -3.62 -37.52 55.32
C PHE A 261 -3.60 -39.01 55.65
N PHE A 262 -4.57 -39.39 56.49
CA PHE A 262 -5.01 -40.75 56.70
C PHE A 262 -5.72 -41.29 55.46
N LEU A 263 -5.58 -42.61 55.31
CA LEU A 263 -6.25 -43.54 54.42
C LEU A 263 -7.73 -43.19 54.10
N CYS A 264 -8.15 -43.43 52.85
CA CYS A 264 -8.98 -44.59 52.51
C CYS A 264 -9.50 -44.58 51.06
N THR A 265 -9.35 -45.75 50.44
CA THR A 265 -10.29 -46.45 49.54
C THR A 265 -10.65 -45.83 48.18
N SER A 266 -10.08 -46.44 47.14
CA SER A 266 -10.76 -46.72 45.87
C SER A 266 -11.83 -47.82 46.11
N PRO A 267 -12.84 -48.06 45.22
CA PRO A 267 -12.52 -48.74 43.96
C PRO A 267 -13.45 -48.48 42.75
N THR A 268 -12.84 -48.70 41.58
CA THR A 268 -13.32 -49.46 40.40
C THR A 268 -14.46 -49.00 39.47
N GLN A 269 -14.15 -49.31 38.20
CA GLN A 269 -14.99 -49.65 37.04
C GLN A 269 -15.20 -48.55 36.00
N THR A 270 -15.10 -48.77 34.70
CA THR A 270 -14.57 -49.85 33.84
C THR A 270 -14.49 -49.21 32.46
N VAL A 271 -13.33 -49.30 31.79
CA VAL A 271 -13.15 -48.88 30.39
C VAL A 271 -13.46 -50.09 29.50
N VAL A 272 -14.39 -49.92 28.57
CA VAL A 272 -14.61 -50.85 27.46
C VAL A 272 -13.70 -50.46 26.31
N SER A 273 -12.86 -51.42 25.92
CA SER A 273 -11.97 -51.44 24.79
C SER A 273 -12.71 -51.47 23.45
N ARG A 274 -12.09 -50.91 22.41
CA ARG A 274 -12.16 -51.46 21.05
C ARG A 274 -10.91 -51.07 20.26
N PHE A 275 -10.53 -52.05 19.45
CA PHE A 275 -9.35 -52.23 18.61
C PHE A 275 -9.03 -51.08 17.67
#